data_AF-A0A1V6I761-F1
#
_entry.id   AF-A0A1V6I761-F1
#
_cell.length_a   1.000
_cell.length_b   1.000
_cell.length_c   1.000
_cell.angle_alpha   90.00
_cell.angle_beta   90.00
_cell.angle_gamma   90.00
#
_symmetry.space_group_name_H-M   'P 1'
#
loop_
_entity.id
_entity.type
_entity.pdbx_description
1 polymer ?
#
loop_
_entity_poly.entity_id
_entity_poly.type
_entity_poly.pdbx_seq_one_letter_code
_entity_poly.pdbx_strand_id
1 'polypeptide(L)'
;MVERANGIIKKATILKEHYANKKEMNYDLMAFLVYYILYRRHGSLKNELHVKTPFQAIEIWFSLKPDLFKQNPCAFKYKILSL
;
A
#
# COMPACT_ATOMS: atom_id res chain seq x y z
N MET A 1 5.01 -7.58 -12.59
CA MET A 1 4.76 -7.04 -11.21
C MET A 1 3.36 -6.43 -11.09
N VAL A 2 2.96 -5.57 -12.03
CA VAL A 2 1.63 -4.90 -12.06
C VAL A 2 0.47 -5.90 -12.11
N GLU A 3 0.54 -6.91 -12.99
CA GLU A 3 -0.54 -7.90 -13.11
C GLU A 3 -0.80 -8.68 -11.83
N ARG A 4 0.25 -9.04 -11.09
CA ARG A 4 0.13 -9.72 -9.80
C ARG A 4 -0.51 -8.82 -8.75
N ALA A 5 -0.14 -7.54 -8.70
CA ALA A 5 -0.76 -6.57 -7.80
C ALA A 5 -2.25 -6.37 -8.14
N ASN A 6 -2.60 -6.26 -9.42
CA ASN A 6 -3.99 -6.17 -9.87
C ASN A 6 -4.79 -7.41 -9.49
N GLY A 7 -4.22 -8.61 -9.69
CA GLY A 7 -4.86 -9.86 -9.27
C GLY A 7 -5.10 -9.91 -7.76
N ILE A 8 -4.15 -9.43 -6.96
CA ILE A 8 -4.27 -9.33 -5.51
C ILE A 8 -5.40 -8.36 -5.10
N ILE A 9 -5.45 -7.17 -5.69
CA ILE A 9 -6.49 -6.16 -5.41
C ILE A 9 -7.86 -6.74 -5.74
N LYS A 10 -8.02 -7.32 -6.94
CA LYS A 10 -9.28 -7.90 -7.38
C LYS A 10 -9.76 -9.02 -6.45
N LYS A 11 -8.86 -9.93 -6.07
CA LYS A 11 -9.16 -11.04 -5.13
C LYS A 11 -9.55 -10.56 -3.73
N ALA A 12 -9.09 -9.40 -3.31
CA ALA A 12 -9.41 -8.84 -2.00
C ALA A 12 -10.64 -7.91 -2.00
N THR A 13 -11.17 -7.55 -3.18
CA THR A 13 -12.28 -6.61 -3.35
C THR A 13 -13.36 -7.20 -4.26
N ILE A 14 -13.40 -6.80 -5.53
CA ILE A 14 -14.49 -7.07 -6.50
C ILE A 14 -14.74 -8.55 -6.83
N LEU A 15 -13.80 -9.45 -6.54
CA LEU A 15 -14.00 -10.90 -6.71
C LEU A 15 -14.44 -11.60 -5.43
N LYS A 16 -14.42 -10.91 -4.28
CA LYS A 16 -14.76 -11.45 -2.97
C LYS A 16 -16.10 -10.93 -2.48
N GLU A 17 -16.35 -9.64 -2.68
CA GLU A 17 -17.54 -8.94 -2.19
C GLU A 17 -18.38 -8.43 -3.37
N HIS A 18 -19.69 -8.32 -3.15
CA HIS A 18 -20.61 -7.66 -4.06
C HIS A 18 -20.94 -6.27 -3.51
N TYR A 19 -20.70 -5.22 -4.31
CA TYR A 19 -20.91 -3.84 -3.90
C TYR A 19 -22.24 -3.31 -4.44
N ALA A 20 -23.04 -2.64 -3.59
CA ALA A 20 -24.29 -2.05 -4.04
C ALA A 20 -24.05 -0.78 -4.88
N ASN A 21 -22.93 -0.10 -4.66
CA ASN A 21 -22.58 1.13 -5.34
C ASN A 21 -21.06 1.37 -5.37
N LYS A 22 -20.64 2.34 -6.19
CA LYS A 22 -19.23 2.73 -6.34
C LYS A 22 -18.60 3.25 -5.03
N LYS A 23 -19.40 3.85 -4.13
CA LYS A 23 -18.88 4.43 -2.88
C LYS A 23 -18.39 3.34 -1.94
N GLU A 24 -19.16 2.27 -1.77
CA GLU A 24 -18.76 1.08 -1.00
C GLU A 24 -17.49 0.43 -1.57
N MET A 25 -17.47 0.18 -2.87
CA MET A 25 -16.29 -0.39 -3.55
C MET A 25 -15.04 0.48 -3.34
N ASN A 26 -15.18 1.80 -3.43
CA ASN A 26 -14.06 2.73 -3.21
C ASN A 26 -13.56 2.71 -1.77
N TYR A 27 -14.47 2.59 -0.79
CA TYR A 27 -14.10 2.51 0.62
C TYR A 27 -13.27 1.25 0.89
N ASP A 28 -13.76 0.09 0.45
CA ASP A 28 -13.05 -1.18 0.58
C ASP A 28 -11.70 -1.18 -0.15
N LEU A 29 -11.66 -0.60 -1.36
CA LEU A 29 -10.42 -0.44 -2.10
C LEU A 29 -9.40 0.43 -1.34
N MET A 30 -9.84 1.55 -0.75
CA MET A 30 -8.96 2.39 0.06
C MET A 30 -8.44 1.65 1.29
N ALA A 31 -9.33 0.98 2.03
CA ALA A 31 -8.94 0.16 3.18
C ALA A 31 -7.91 -0.92 2.80
N PHE A 32 -8.13 -1.58 1.66
CA PHE A 32 -7.19 -2.57 1.14
C PHE A 32 -5.83 -1.96 0.78
N LEU A 33 -5.80 -0.80 0.11
CA LEU A 33 -4.54 -0.15 -0.28
C LEU A 33 -3.75 0.34 0.94
N VAL A 34 -4.43 0.90 1.95
CA VAL A 34 -3.80 1.26 3.23
C VAL A 34 -3.19 0.03 3.88
N TYR A 35 -3.94 -1.08 3.94
CA TYR A 35 -3.44 -2.36 4.44
C TYR A 35 -2.22 -2.86 3.66
N TYR A 36 -2.30 -2.79 2.32
CA TYR A 36 -1.26 -3.25 1.41
C TYR A 36 0.06 -2.50 1.63
N ILE A 37 0.00 -1.17 1.74
CA ILE A 37 1.19 -0.34 1.90
C ILE A 37 1.81 -0.52 3.29
N LEU A 38 0.98 -0.49 4.34
CA LEU A 38 1.47 -0.42 5.72
C LEU A 38 1.82 -1.78 6.31
N TYR A 39 1.03 -2.82 6.00
CA TYR A 39 1.07 -4.07 6.76
C TYR A 39 1.36 -5.31 5.92
N ARG A 40 1.02 -5.30 4.62
CA ARG A 40 1.26 -6.49 3.78
C ARG A 40 2.75 -6.73 3.64
N ARG A 41 3.15 -7.98 3.89
CA ARG A 41 4.55 -8.41 3.78
C ARG A 41 4.87 -8.86 2.36
N HIS A 42 6.05 -8.48 1.88
CA HIS A 42 6.54 -8.82 0.55
C HIS A 42 7.85 -9.59 0.65
N GLY A 43 7.86 -10.82 0.14
CA GLY A 43 9.06 -11.66 0.13
C GLY A 43 10.22 -11.04 -0.66
N SER A 44 9.92 -10.41 -1.80
CA SER A 44 10.94 -9.73 -2.62
C SER A 44 11.62 -8.60 -1.87
N LEU A 45 10.86 -7.75 -1.18
CA LEU A 45 11.43 -6.65 -0.38
C LEU A 45 12.33 -7.16 0.74
N LYS A 46 11.98 -8.31 1.34
CA LYS A 46 12.82 -8.92 2.39
C LYS A 46 14.16 -9.38 1.81
N ASN A 47 14.15 -9.95 0.60
CA ASN A 47 15.34 -10.51 -0.02
C ASN A 47 16.24 -9.41 -0.62
N GLU A 48 15.65 -8.36 -1.19
CA GLU A 48 16.39 -7.30 -1.90
C GLU A 48 16.81 -6.15 -0.98
N LEU A 49 15.91 -5.72 -0.08
CA LEU A 49 16.08 -4.51 0.74
C LEU A 49 16.08 -4.79 2.25
N HIS A 50 15.97 -6.05 2.67
CA HIS A 50 15.88 -6.46 4.09
C HIS A 50 14.71 -5.83 4.87
N VAL A 51 13.66 -5.38 4.17
CA VAL A 51 12.44 -4.84 4.77
C VAL A 51 11.23 -5.71 4.48
N LYS A 52 10.19 -5.60 5.32
CA LYS A 52 9.04 -6.49 5.23
C LYS A 52 7.89 -5.88 4.44
N THR A 53 7.68 -4.57 4.50
CA THR A 53 6.51 -3.90 3.92
C THR A 53 6.90 -2.82 2.92
N PRO A 54 6.00 -2.47 1.98
CA PRO A 54 6.22 -1.34 1.07
C PRO A 54 6.53 -0.03 1.81
N PHE A 55 5.85 0.24 2.93
CA PHE A 55 6.09 1.43 3.72
C PHE A 55 7.53 1.50 4.28
N GLN A 56 8.05 0.39 4.79
CA GLN A 56 9.45 0.35 5.28
C GLN A 56 10.46 0.61 4.16
N ALA A 57 10.18 0.16 2.93
CA ALA A 57 11.01 0.50 1.79
C ALA A 57 11.01 2.01 1.52
N ILE A 58 9.86 2.68 1.66
CA ILE A 58 9.76 4.14 1.53
C ILE A 58 10.59 4.85 2.61
N GLU A 59 10.57 4.37 3.86
CA GLU A 59 11.38 4.95 4.95
C GLU A 59 12.88 4.87 4.66
N ILE A 60 13.36 3.73 4.12
CA ILE A 60 14.75 3.59 3.67
C ILE A 60 15.06 4.56 2.54
N TRP A 61 14.22 4.60 1.50
CA TRP A 61 14.46 5.48 0.35
C TRP A 61 14.45 6.95 0.72
N PHE A 62 13.58 7.37 1.62
CA PHE A 62 13.55 8.73 2.14
C PHE A 62 14.84 9.07 2.91
N SER A 63 15.37 8.11 3.67
CA SER A 63 16.64 8.29 4.38
C SER A 63 17.84 8.42 3.44
N LEU A 64 17.79 7.75 2.27
CA LEU A 64 18.86 7.78 1.28
C LEU A 64 18.79 9.02 0.37
N LYS A 65 17.59 9.40 -0.07
CA LYS A 65 17.34 10.51 -1.01
C LYS A 65 16.03 11.23 -0.67
N PRO A 66 16.02 12.09 0.36
CA PRO A 66 14.81 12.78 0.79
C PRO A 66 14.23 13.70 -0.29
N ASP A 67 15.07 14.26 -1.17
CA ASP A 67 14.67 15.19 -2.23
C ASP A 67 13.74 14.58 -3.29
N LEU A 68 13.68 13.25 -3.38
CA LEU A 68 12.73 12.56 -4.26
C LEU A 68 11.28 12.65 -3.76
N PHE A 69 11.08 13.05 -2.51
CA PHE A 69 9.80 12.98 -1.83
C PHE A 69 9.26 14.38 -1.54
N LYS A 70 7.97 14.57 -1.84
CA LYS A 70 7.26 15.84 -1.56
C LYS A 70 6.91 16.03 -0.08
N GLN A 71 6.97 14.96 0.71
CA GLN A 71 6.60 14.98 2.12
C GLN A 71 7.30 13.84 2.87
N ASN A 72 7.40 14.01 4.19
CA ASN A 72 7.94 13.01 5.08
C ASN A 72 7.05 11.74 5.12
N PRO A 73 7.61 10.52 5.12
CA PRO A 73 6.86 9.26 5.18
C PRO A 73 5.93 9.16 6.40
N CYS A 74 6.34 9.68 7.55
CA CYS A 74 5.54 9.70 8.77
C CYS A 74 4.29 10.58 8.62
N ALA A 75 4.46 11.78 8.05
CA ALA A 75 3.33 12.66 7.74
C ALA A 75 2.36 12.01 6.73
N PHE A 76 2.91 11.34 5.70
CA PHE A 76 2.11 10.55 4.77
C PHE A 76 1.31 9.44 5.46
N LYS A 77 1.95 8.69 6.37
CA LYS A 77 1.30 7.62 7.15
C LYS A 77 0.11 8.14 7.94
N TYR A 78 0.25 9.25 8.65
CA TYR A 78 -0.86 9.86 9.37
C TYR A 78 -2.00 10.26 8.44
N LYS A 79 -1.67 10.88 7.30
CA LYS A 79 -2.66 11.31 6.30
C LYS A 79 -3.48 10.14 5.74
N ILE A 80 -2.87 8.99 5.47
CA ILE A 80 -3.59 7.84 4.91
C ILE A 80 -4.38 7.05 5.94
N LEU A 81 -4.01 7.12 7.22
CA LEU A 81 -4.76 6.50 8.31
C LEU A 81 -5.98 7.33 8.72
N SER A 82 -6.03 8.60 8.34
CA SER A 82 -7.15 9.50 8.59
C SER A 82 -8.09 9.67 7.38
N LEU A 83 -7.97 8.80 6.36
CA LEU A 83 -8.82 8.81 5.16
C LEU A 83 -10.18 8.15 5.37
#